data_AF-A0A958A417-F1
#
_entry.id   AF-A0A958A417-F1
#
_cell.length_a   1.000
_cell.length_b   1.000
_cell.length_c   1.000
_cell.angle_alpha   90.00
_cell.angle_beta   90.00
_cell.angle_gamma   90.00
#
_symmetry.space_group_name_H-M   'P 1'
#
loop_
_entity.id
_entity.type
_entity.pdbx_description
1 polymer ?
#
loop_
_entity_poly.entity_id
_entity_poly.type
_entity_poly.pdbx_seq_one_letter_code
_entity_poly.pdbx_strand_id
1 'polypeptide(L)'
;GAGDYTITFNDQTNAYTVTKQGGGGGFASMYPQVYFRGTPNTWETTPMTLVADNTWSINVTFGNTPSERFKFDINGDWTLNFGDNQPDGIADQTGNDILITEGPGNYTITFNDQSKVYTVVKN
;
A
#
# COMPACT_ATOMS: atom_id res chain seq x y z
N GLY A 1 -18.98 7.15 -6.33
CA GLY A 1 -17.75 7.96 -6.25
C GLY A 1 -16.92 7.68 -7.48
N ALA A 2 -15.85 8.42 -7.74
CA ALA A 2 -14.89 8.01 -8.77
C ALA A 2 -14.16 6.72 -8.34
N GLY A 3 -13.86 5.84 -9.29
CA GLY A 3 -13.17 4.56 -9.09
C GLY A 3 -13.52 3.56 -10.19
N ASP A 4 -12.75 2.48 -10.30
CA ASP A 4 -13.08 1.36 -11.16
C ASP A 4 -14.18 0.51 -10.51
N TYR A 5 -15.07 -0.04 -11.33
CA TYR A 5 -16.19 -0.86 -10.86
C TYR A 5 -16.27 -2.11 -11.72
N THR A 6 -16.31 -3.27 -11.07
CA THR A 6 -16.79 -4.48 -11.75
C THR A 6 -18.31 -4.50 -11.65
N ILE A 7 -18.95 -4.53 -12.81
CA ILE A 7 -20.39 -4.74 -12.93
C ILE A 7 -20.58 -6.16 -13.47
N THR A 8 -21.12 -7.03 -12.64
CA THR A 8 -21.54 -8.37 -13.07
C THR A 8 -23.04 -8.35 -13.28
N PHE A 9 -23.47 -8.69 -14.50
CA PHE A 9 -24.87 -8.86 -14.84
C PHE A 9 -25.22 -10.34 -14.87
N ASN A 10 -26.28 -10.73 -14.17
CA ASN A 10 -26.87 -12.05 -14.27
C ASN A 10 -28.05 -11.99 -15.25
N ASP A 11 -27.88 -12.58 -16.43
CA ASP A 11 -28.86 -12.60 -17.52
C ASP A 11 -30.07 -13.52 -17.27
N GLN A 12 -30.02 -14.33 -16.22
CA GLN A 12 -31.13 -15.22 -15.82
C GLN A 12 -32.05 -14.56 -14.79
N THR A 13 -31.51 -13.69 -13.93
CA THR A 13 -32.26 -13.07 -12.82
C THR A 13 -32.48 -11.57 -12.99
N ASN A 14 -31.90 -10.96 -14.03
CA ASN A 14 -31.81 -9.51 -14.23
C ASN A 14 -31.17 -8.77 -13.04
N ALA A 15 -30.43 -9.49 -12.19
CA ALA A 15 -29.71 -8.91 -11.08
C ALA A 15 -28.36 -8.37 -11.55
N TYR A 16 -27.92 -7.29 -10.93
CA TYR A 16 -26.57 -6.76 -11.11
C TYR A 16 -25.89 -6.59 -9.76
N THR A 17 -24.59 -6.87 -9.71
CA THR A 17 -23.74 -6.54 -8.55
C THR A 17 -22.73 -5.49 -8.97
N VAL A 18 -22.60 -4.44 -8.16
CA VAL A 18 -21.59 -3.39 -8.34
C VAL A 18 -20.56 -3.54 -7.23
N THR A 19 -19.35 -3.98 -7.57
CA THR A 19 -18.22 -4.01 -6.65
C THR A 19 -17.29 -2.86 -6.98
N LYS A 20 -17.03 -2.00 -5.98
CA LYS A 20 -16.00 -0.97 -6.10
C LYS A 20 -14.64 -1.66 -6.14
N GLN A 21 -13.89 -1.44 -7.21
CA GLN A 21 -12.59 -2.05 -7.44
C GLN A 21 -11.50 -1.02 -7.08
N GLY A 22 -10.65 -1.37 -6.11
CA GLY A 22 -9.39 -0.66 -5.86
C GLY A 22 -8.41 -0.95 -6.98
N GLY A 23 -7.60 0.04 -7.36
CA GLY A 23 -6.91 0.10 -8.66
C GLY A 23 -6.12 -1.15 -9.06
N GLY A 24 -6.52 -1.75 -10.20
CA GLY A 24 -5.81 -2.82 -10.90
C GLY A 24 -6.42 -4.23 -10.75
N GLY A 25 -7.15 -4.70 -11.76
CA GLY A 25 -7.19 -6.13 -12.10
C GLY A 25 -8.18 -7.09 -11.41
N GLY A 26 -9.08 -6.61 -10.55
CA GLY A 26 -10.14 -7.44 -9.95
C GLY A 26 -9.75 -8.11 -8.64
N PHE A 27 -8.59 -7.76 -8.09
CA PHE A 27 -8.15 -8.22 -6.78
C PHE A 27 -8.99 -7.62 -5.65
N ALA A 28 -9.16 -8.38 -4.58
CA ALA A 28 -9.77 -7.89 -3.35
C ALA A 28 -8.87 -6.84 -2.69
N SER A 29 -9.47 -5.87 -1.97
CA SER A 29 -8.72 -4.96 -1.11
C SER A 29 -9.58 -4.52 0.09
N MET A 30 -8.95 -4.30 1.24
CA MET A 30 -9.61 -3.70 2.42
C MET A 30 -9.75 -2.19 2.27
N TYR A 31 -8.78 -1.56 1.62
CA TYR A 31 -8.77 -0.11 1.40
C TYR A 31 -8.92 0.23 -0.09
N PRO A 32 -9.48 1.40 -0.43
CA PRO A 32 -9.58 1.83 -1.82
C PRO A 32 -8.23 2.27 -2.41
N GLN A 33 -7.26 2.61 -1.56
CA GLN A 33 -5.92 3.08 -1.91
C GLN A 33 -4.97 2.82 -0.74
N VAL A 34 -3.70 2.57 -1.03
CA VAL A 34 -2.59 2.70 -0.08
C VAL A 34 -1.55 3.66 -0.66
N TYR A 35 -1.11 4.63 0.12
CA TYR A 35 -0.01 5.52 -0.21
C TYR A 35 1.27 5.10 0.52
N PHE A 36 2.37 5.11 -0.22
CA PHE A 36 3.71 5.19 0.35
C PHE A 36 4.01 6.63 0.76
N ARG A 37 4.58 6.80 1.96
CA ARG A 37 5.09 8.08 2.49
C ARG A 37 6.48 7.80 3.07
N GLY A 38 7.53 8.50 2.65
CA GLY A 38 8.85 8.25 3.21
C GLY A 38 9.89 9.31 2.87
N THR A 39 11.10 9.12 3.37
CA THR A 39 12.21 10.04 3.10
C THR A 39 12.53 10.25 1.62
N PRO A 40 12.43 9.26 0.69
CA PRO A 40 12.71 9.49 -0.73
C PRO A 40 11.74 10.43 -1.44
N ASN A 41 10.50 10.50 -0.98
CA ASN A 41 9.47 11.37 -1.54
C ASN A 41 9.13 12.53 -0.59
N THR A 42 10.04 12.87 0.33
CA THR A 42 9.86 13.96 1.31
C THR A 42 8.54 13.87 2.08
N TRP A 43 8.09 12.66 2.38
CA TRP A 43 6.82 12.37 3.04
C TRP A 43 5.58 12.83 2.28
N GLU A 44 5.68 13.06 0.97
CA GLU A 44 4.53 13.29 0.09
C GLU A 44 3.75 11.99 -0.15
N THR A 45 2.55 12.10 -0.73
CA THR A 45 1.74 10.94 -1.10
C THR A 45 2.23 10.33 -2.40
N THR A 46 2.51 9.02 -2.41
CA THR A 46 2.76 8.28 -3.65
C THR A 46 1.88 7.04 -3.68
N PRO A 47 0.95 6.89 -4.64
CA PRO A 47 0.04 5.76 -4.68
C PRO A 47 0.79 4.46 -4.95
N MET A 48 0.48 3.42 -4.17
CA MET A 48 0.87 2.04 -4.46
C MET A 48 -0.12 1.39 -5.43
N THR A 49 0.30 0.34 -6.12
CA THR A 49 -0.53 -0.44 -7.05
C THR A 49 -0.99 -1.74 -6.40
N LEU A 50 -2.28 -2.09 -6.51
CA LEU A 50 -2.76 -3.41 -6.08
C LEU A 50 -2.32 -4.46 -7.11
N VAL A 51 -1.57 -5.47 -6.66
CA VAL A 51 -0.93 -6.47 -7.54
C VAL A 51 -1.38 -7.90 -7.28
N ALA A 52 -2.05 -8.14 -6.15
CA ALA A 52 -2.74 -9.39 -5.79
C ALA A 52 -3.80 -9.07 -4.73
N ASP A 53 -4.60 -10.06 -4.32
CA ASP A 53 -5.60 -9.90 -3.26
C ASP A 53 -4.98 -9.28 -2.01
N ASN A 54 -5.46 -8.08 -1.67
CA ASN A 54 -5.06 -7.25 -0.55
C ASN A 54 -3.60 -6.77 -0.60
N THR A 55 -2.81 -7.14 -1.61
CA THR A 55 -1.37 -6.85 -1.67
C THR A 55 -1.07 -5.69 -2.59
N TRP A 56 -0.60 -4.60 -2.01
CA TRP A 56 -0.15 -3.39 -2.67
C TRP A 56 1.36 -3.42 -2.86
N SER A 57 1.87 -2.89 -3.97
CA SER A 57 3.30 -2.86 -4.30
C SER A 57 3.74 -1.50 -4.83
N ILE A 58 4.99 -1.15 -4.56
CA ILE A 58 5.67 0.02 -5.12
C ILE A 58 7.18 -0.23 -5.25
N ASN A 59 7.80 0.36 -6.27
CA ASN A 59 9.26 0.42 -6.40
C ASN A 59 9.75 1.80 -5.96
N VAL A 60 10.74 1.85 -5.08
CA VAL A 60 11.25 3.10 -4.48
C VAL A 60 12.77 3.08 -4.47
N THR A 61 13.39 4.23 -4.77
CA THR A 61 14.84 4.43 -4.63
C THR A 61 15.13 5.16 -3.33
N PHE A 62 15.94 4.58 -2.45
CA PHE A 62 16.41 5.21 -1.21
C PHE A 62 17.89 5.61 -1.33
N GLY A 63 18.34 6.62 -0.57
CA GLY A 63 19.75 7.02 -0.51
C GLY A 63 20.02 8.52 -0.47
N ASN A 64 18.98 9.35 -0.37
CA ASN A 64 19.11 10.80 -0.32
C ASN A 64 19.36 11.32 1.11
N THR A 65 19.17 10.48 2.13
CA THR A 65 19.33 10.85 3.54
C THR A 65 20.13 9.81 4.33
N PRO A 66 20.75 10.18 5.47
CA PRO A 66 21.48 9.23 6.32
C PRO A 66 20.58 8.22 7.06
N SER A 67 19.26 8.45 7.12
CA SER A 67 18.30 7.62 7.83
C SER A 67 17.02 7.49 7.00
N GLU A 68 17.05 6.51 6.11
CA GLU A 68 15.98 6.21 5.18
C GLU A 68 14.86 5.42 5.86
N ARG A 69 13.61 5.87 5.68
CA ARG A 69 12.44 5.27 6.34
C ARG A 69 11.14 5.65 5.66
N PHE A 70 10.09 4.91 5.96
CA PHE A 70 8.78 5.12 5.36
C PHE A 70 7.63 4.63 6.25
N LYS A 71 6.40 4.95 5.82
CA LYS A 71 5.13 4.48 6.37
C LYS A 71 4.12 4.27 5.25
N PHE A 72 3.04 3.57 5.56
CA PHE A 72 1.86 3.47 4.71
C PHE A 72 0.78 4.43 5.22
N ASP A 73 0.02 5.05 4.32
CA ASP A 73 -1.08 5.95 4.65
C ASP A 73 -2.27 5.65 3.72
N ILE A 74 -3.47 5.51 4.28
CA ILE A 74 -4.66 5.14 3.51
C ILE A 74 -5.34 6.37 2.91
N ASN A 75 -5.36 7.47 3.67
CA ASN A 75 -6.13 8.66 3.34
C ASN A 75 -5.25 9.76 2.71
N GLY A 76 -3.93 9.68 2.89
CA GLY A 76 -2.99 10.70 2.44
C GLY A 76 -2.90 11.90 3.38
N ASP A 77 -3.56 11.86 4.53
CA ASP A 77 -3.65 12.92 5.53
C ASP A 77 -3.17 12.49 6.93
N TRP A 78 -2.50 11.33 7.01
CA TRP A 78 -2.02 10.70 8.25
C TRP A 78 -3.09 10.22 9.23
N THR A 79 -4.38 10.38 8.97
CA THR A 79 -5.44 9.96 9.92
C THR A 79 -5.52 8.44 10.08
N LEU A 80 -5.20 7.68 9.03
CA LEU A 80 -5.08 6.23 9.05
C LEU A 80 -3.76 5.83 8.38
N ASN A 81 -2.75 5.62 9.21
CA ASN A 81 -1.40 5.28 8.77
C ASN A 81 -0.87 4.06 9.52
N PHE A 82 0.07 3.37 8.88
CA PHE A 82 0.72 2.18 9.41
C PHE A 82 2.24 2.34 9.36
N GLY A 83 2.86 2.03 10.49
CA GLY A 83 4.31 1.94 10.66
C GLY A 83 4.64 0.59 11.28
N ASP A 84 5.75 0.49 12.01
CA ASP A 84 6.12 -0.75 12.70
C ASP A 84 6.85 -0.43 14.01
N ASN A 85 6.25 -0.80 15.15
CA ASN A 85 6.87 -0.60 16.47
C ASN A 85 7.82 -1.75 16.86
N GLN A 86 7.59 -2.94 16.32
CA GLN A 86 8.39 -4.13 16.56
C GLN A 86 8.82 -4.67 15.19
N PRO A 87 10.06 -4.44 14.72
CA PRO A 87 10.46 -4.65 13.33
C PRO A 87 10.39 -6.13 12.91
N ASP A 88 9.18 -6.63 12.70
CA ASP A 88 8.79 -8.03 12.54
C ASP A 88 8.10 -8.26 11.19
N GLY A 89 7.94 -7.19 10.39
CA GLY A 89 7.30 -7.23 9.09
C GLY A 89 5.79 -7.12 9.15
N ILE A 90 5.20 -6.79 10.31
CA ILE A 90 3.77 -6.57 10.50
C ILE A 90 3.54 -5.10 10.85
N ALA A 91 2.75 -4.41 10.03
CA ALA A 91 2.54 -2.99 10.22
C ALA A 91 1.50 -2.70 11.32
N ASP A 92 1.88 -1.85 12.28
CA ASP A 92 1.02 -1.34 13.34
C ASP A 92 0.31 -0.06 12.91
N GLN A 93 -0.99 0.05 13.23
CA GLN A 93 -1.69 1.32 13.08
C GLN A 93 -1.01 2.38 13.97
N THR A 94 -0.69 3.54 13.40
CA THR A 94 0.06 4.62 14.04
C THR A 94 1.45 4.22 14.58
N GLY A 95 2.03 3.11 14.08
CA GLY A 95 3.36 2.65 14.49
C GLY A 95 4.51 3.58 14.09
N ASN A 96 5.70 3.30 14.61
CA ASN A 96 6.93 4.05 14.28
C ASN A 96 7.30 3.94 12.79
N ASP A 97 8.17 4.83 12.30
CA ASP A 97 8.67 4.76 10.93
C ASP A 97 9.40 3.43 10.66
N ILE A 98 9.11 2.79 9.53
CA ILE A 98 9.78 1.57 9.08
C ILE A 98 11.13 1.95 8.49
N LEU A 99 12.22 1.45 9.09
CA LEU A 99 13.59 1.79 8.69
C LEU A 99 14.08 0.96 7.50
N ILE A 100 14.79 1.59 6.58
CA ILE A 100 15.55 0.92 5.52
C ILE A 100 16.98 0.69 6.00
N THR A 101 17.33 -0.56 6.29
CA THR A 101 18.61 -0.93 6.93
C THR A 101 19.67 -1.41 5.95
N GLU A 102 19.29 -1.82 4.73
CA GLU A 102 20.22 -2.31 3.70
C GLU A 102 20.93 -1.19 2.90
N GLY A 103 20.77 0.07 3.30
CA GLY A 103 21.45 1.24 2.73
C GLY A 103 20.84 1.77 1.42
N PRO A 104 21.53 2.67 0.71
CA PRO A 104 21.05 3.22 -0.57
C PRO A 104 20.81 2.13 -1.62
N GLY A 105 19.78 2.31 -2.45
CA GLY A 105 19.45 1.38 -3.54
C GLY A 105 17.99 1.44 -3.98
N ASN A 106 17.64 0.56 -4.91
CA ASN A 106 16.27 0.36 -5.36
C ASN A 106 15.62 -0.76 -4.56
N TYR A 107 14.36 -0.58 -4.21
CA TYR A 107 13.61 -1.54 -3.39
C TYR A 107 12.24 -1.77 -3.98
N THR A 108 11.76 -3.00 -3.85
CA THR A 108 10.35 -3.34 -4.00
C THR A 108 9.75 -3.49 -2.61
N ILE A 109 8.72 -2.69 -2.33
CA ILE A 109 7.98 -2.72 -1.06
C ILE A 109 6.58 -3.24 -1.33
N THR A 110 6.14 -4.21 -0.53
CA THR A 110 4.75 -4.66 -0.54
C THR A 110 4.07 -4.45 0.79
N PHE A 111 2.74 -4.29 0.77
CA PHE A 111 1.89 -4.20 1.96
C PHE A 111 0.58 -4.94 1.71
N ASN A 112 0.30 -5.93 2.55
CA ASN A 112 -0.98 -6.63 2.54
C ASN A 112 -1.97 -5.91 3.47
N ASP A 113 -2.97 -5.24 2.91
CA ASP A 113 -3.89 -4.38 3.65
C ASP A 113 -4.91 -5.13 4.52
N GLN A 114 -4.98 -6.45 4.41
CA GLN A 114 -5.77 -7.31 5.29
C GLN A 114 -4.94 -7.75 6.49
N SER A 115 -3.86 -8.51 6.25
CA SER A 115 -2.99 -9.09 7.28
C SER A 115 -2.02 -8.10 7.92
N LYS A 116 -1.82 -6.93 7.31
CA LYS A 116 -0.81 -5.91 7.66
C LYS A 116 0.64 -6.34 7.47
N VAL A 117 0.89 -7.52 6.92
CA VAL A 117 2.25 -7.95 6.58
C VAL A 117 2.81 -7.06 5.47
N TYR A 118 4.06 -6.64 5.61
CA TYR A 118 4.80 -5.91 4.59
C TYR A 118 6.15 -6.59 4.31
N THR A 119 6.69 -6.33 3.11
CA THR A 119 8.04 -6.78 2.75
C THR A 119 8.84 -5.62 2.19
N VAL A 120 10.14 -5.65 2.41
CA VAL A 120 11.11 -4.72 1.80
C VAL A 120 12.19 -5.59 1.17
N VAL A 121 12.34 -5.53 -0.15
CA VAL A 121 13.32 -6.34 -0.89
C VAL A 121 14.18 -5.39 -1.71
N LYS A 122 15.50 -5.44 -1.51
CA LYS A 122 16.46 -4.69 -2.31
C LYS A 122 16.68 -5.37 -3.67
N ASN A 123 16.72 -4.57 -4.74
CA ASN A 123 16.91 -4.99 -6.13
C ASN A 123 18.34 -4.76 -6.63
#